data_AF-A0A7X7VZH5-F1
#
_entry.id   AF-A0A7X7VZH5-F1
#
_cell.length_a   1.000
_cell.length_b   1.000
_cell.length_c   1.000
_cell.angle_alpha   90.00
_cell.angle_beta   90.00
_cell.angle_gamma   90.00
#
_symmetry.space_group_name_H-M   'P 1'
#
loop_
_entity.id
_entity.type
_entity.pdbx_description
1 polymer ?
#
loop_
_entity_poly.entity_id
_entity_poly.type
_entity_poly.pdbx_seq_one_letter_code
_entity_poly.pdbx_strand_id
1 'polypeptide(L)'
;PLDIDKNIDSEGVLAYIRAVRHLHEITGEEHLLMYLRDALYYEYTFKFCYNSPIKIPPLSTAGWSSCGGSITSVVNPHIHPMSSSVMDEMVYFLSRQDDGYIRSRLEDTLLWSCQCHMIADREYGYGRKGWMSERFCHSEGLLTERYPDGTPASTWFALMPWACGSILEGLTGELWP
;
A
#
# COMPACT_ATOMS: atom_id res chain seq x y z
N PRO A 1 -13.57 -2.11 -12.91
CA PRO A 1 -13.81 -2.21 -11.46
C PRO A 1 -14.59 -0.99 -10.99
N LEU A 2 -15.54 -1.13 -10.05
CA LEU A 2 -16.18 0.04 -9.42
C LEU A 2 -15.15 0.90 -8.69
N ASP A 3 -14.03 0.29 -8.29
CA ASP A 3 -12.94 0.90 -7.53
C ASP A 3 -12.16 1.99 -8.31
N ILE A 4 -12.42 2.15 -9.62
CA ILE A 4 -11.78 3.16 -10.49
C ILE A 4 -12.77 3.84 -11.46
N ASP A 5 -14.08 3.73 -11.28
CA ASP A 5 -15.07 4.12 -12.32
C ASP A 5 -14.86 5.55 -12.84
N LYS A 6 -14.36 5.64 -14.09
CA LYS A 6 -13.99 6.87 -14.81
C LYS A 6 -13.05 7.80 -14.02
N ASN A 7 -12.22 7.24 -13.16
CA ASN A 7 -11.31 8.01 -12.34
C ASN A 7 -9.85 7.71 -12.66
N ILE A 8 -9.00 8.66 -12.26
CA ILE A 8 -7.55 8.49 -12.28
C ILE A 8 -7.19 7.47 -11.20
N ASP A 9 -6.35 6.50 -11.55
CA ASP A 9 -5.93 5.43 -10.66
C ASP A 9 -4.41 5.36 -10.46
N SER A 10 -4.03 4.67 -9.39
CA SER A 10 -2.65 4.40 -9.01
C SER A 10 -2.12 3.07 -9.58
N GLU A 11 -3.00 2.14 -9.97
CA GLU A 11 -2.59 0.80 -10.42
C GLU A 11 -1.77 0.86 -11.72
N GLY A 12 -2.16 1.72 -12.66
CA GLY A 12 -1.45 1.89 -13.92
C GLY A 12 0.00 2.38 -13.75
N VAL A 13 0.28 3.21 -12.74
CA VAL A 13 1.64 3.75 -12.54
C VAL A 13 2.60 2.71 -11.97
N LEU A 14 2.12 1.70 -11.22
CA LEU A 14 2.99 0.69 -10.60
C LEU A 14 3.76 -0.13 -11.64
N ALA A 15 3.09 -0.53 -12.72
CA ALA A 15 3.75 -1.21 -13.83
C ALA A 15 4.76 -0.31 -14.56
N TYR A 16 4.44 0.98 -14.68
CA TYR A 16 5.33 1.97 -15.30
C TYR A 16 6.59 2.21 -14.46
N ILE A 17 6.47 2.33 -13.13
CA ILE A 17 7.60 2.45 -12.19
C ILE A 17 8.61 1.32 -12.41
N ARG A 18 8.12 0.06 -12.41
CA ARG A 18 8.95 -1.14 -12.67
C ARG A 18 9.61 -1.10 -14.05
N ALA A 19 8.84 -0.75 -15.08
CA ALA A 19 9.34 -0.70 -16.45
C ALA A 19 10.45 0.36 -16.62
N VAL A 20 10.29 1.55 -16.04
CA VAL A 20 11.29 2.62 -16.13
C VAL A 20 12.56 2.25 -15.37
N ARG A 21 12.44 1.63 -14.18
CA ARG A 21 13.60 1.10 -13.45
C ARG A 21 14.38 0.09 -14.31
N HIS A 22 13.71 -0.89 -14.89
CA HIS A 22 14.37 -1.89 -15.75
C HIS A 22 14.96 -1.28 -17.02
N LEU A 23 14.29 -0.31 -17.63
CA LEU A 23 14.83 0.38 -18.80
C LEU A 23 16.12 1.13 -18.43
N HIS A 24 16.14 1.81 -17.29
CA HIS A 24 17.34 2.49 -16.79
C HIS A 24 18.47 1.50 -16.49
N GLU A 25 18.18 0.31 -15.95
CA GLU A 25 19.20 -0.73 -15.75
C GLU A 25 19.84 -1.21 -17.05
N ILE A 26 19.05 -1.32 -18.11
CA ILE A 26 19.52 -1.81 -19.41
C ILE A 26 20.30 -0.73 -20.16
N THR A 27 19.82 0.52 -20.14
CA THR A 27 20.36 1.58 -21.01
C THR A 27 21.34 2.51 -20.28
N GLY A 28 21.20 2.68 -18.96
CA GLY A 28 21.94 3.66 -18.17
C GLY A 28 21.59 5.12 -18.50
N GLU A 29 20.48 5.37 -19.18
CA GLU A 29 20.12 6.73 -19.61
C GLU A 29 19.52 7.56 -18.45
N GLU A 30 20.27 8.54 -17.95
CA GLU A 30 19.94 9.37 -16.78
C GLU A 30 18.52 9.97 -16.77
N HIS A 31 17.96 10.30 -17.95
CA HIS A 31 16.61 10.87 -18.04
C HIS A 31 15.54 9.89 -17.53
N LEU A 32 15.82 8.58 -17.53
CA LEU A 32 14.94 7.56 -16.97
C LEU A 32 14.87 7.62 -15.44
N LEU A 33 15.93 8.06 -14.75
CA LEU A 33 15.84 8.32 -13.31
C LEU A 33 14.90 9.49 -13.02
N MET A 34 14.86 10.50 -13.89
CA MET A 34 13.88 11.60 -13.77
C MET A 34 12.45 11.06 -13.92
N TYR A 35 12.20 10.21 -14.91
CA TYR A 35 10.89 9.58 -15.10
C TYR A 35 10.51 8.65 -13.95
N LEU A 36 11.46 7.90 -13.40
CA LEU A 36 11.23 7.05 -12.23
C LEU A 36 10.81 7.89 -11.04
N ARG A 37 11.51 9.00 -10.76
CA ARG A 37 11.15 9.94 -9.69
C ARG A 37 9.74 10.50 -9.90
N ASP A 38 9.43 10.96 -11.10
CA ASP A 38 8.13 11.59 -11.39
C ASP A 38 6.98 10.55 -11.27
N ALA A 39 7.22 9.31 -11.68
CA ALA A 39 6.28 8.20 -11.50
C ALA A 39 6.05 7.84 -10.02
N LEU A 40 7.13 7.78 -9.23
CA LEU A 40 7.05 7.60 -7.77
C LEU A 40 6.27 8.74 -7.12
N TYR A 41 6.52 9.99 -7.53
CA TYR A 41 5.79 11.16 -7.01
C TYR A 41 4.30 11.08 -7.32
N TYR A 42 3.94 10.61 -8.51
CA TYR A 42 2.56 10.36 -8.88
C TYR A 42 1.92 9.30 -7.99
N GLU A 43 2.58 8.15 -7.75
CA GLU A 43 2.09 7.13 -6.80
C GLU A 43 1.84 7.73 -5.41
N TYR A 44 2.73 8.61 -4.94
CA TYR A 44 2.58 9.22 -3.61
C TYR A 44 1.39 10.17 -3.50
N THR A 45 0.78 10.60 -4.61
CA THR A 45 -0.48 11.38 -4.55
C THR A 45 -1.65 10.55 -4.03
N PHE A 46 -1.53 9.22 -4.05
CA PHE A 46 -2.52 8.28 -3.53
C PHE A 46 -2.15 7.72 -2.14
N LYS A 47 -0.97 8.07 -1.62
CA LYS A 47 -0.42 7.51 -0.39
C LYS A 47 -0.64 8.44 0.80
N PHE A 48 -1.05 7.88 1.93
CA PHE A 48 -1.34 8.64 3.13
C PHE A 48 -0.03 9.05 3.83
N CYS A 49 0.08 10.32 4.17
CA CYS A 49 1.16 10.89 4.99
C CYS A 49 0.73 11.20 6.43
N TYR A 50 -0.45 10.72 6.82
CA TYR A 50 -1.06 10.93 8.13
C TYR A 50 -1.87 9.70 8.53
N ASN A 51 -2.16 9.59 9.82
CA ASN A 51 -3.05 8.56 10.33
C ASN A 51 -4.51 9.06 10.34
N SER A 52 -5.41 8.29 9.75
CA SER A 52 -6.84 8.60 9.72
C SER A 52 -7.49 8.35 11.09
N PRO A 53 -8.38 9.22 11.57
CA PRO A 53 -9.03 9.06 12.87
C PRO A 53 -10.20 8.06 12.77
N ILE A 54 -9.90 6.77 12.88
CA ILE A 54 -10.87 5.68 12.75
C ILE A 54 -11.55 5.40 14.10
N LYS A 55 -12.86 5.20 14.10
CA LYS A 55 -13.68 4.91 15.29
C LYS A 55 -14.20 3.49 15.32
N ILE A 56 -14.44 2.89 14.15
CA ILE A 56 -15.01 1.55 14.02
C ILE A 56 -13.93 0.47 14.19
N PRO A 57 -14.16 -0.55 15.05
CA PRO A 57 -13.27 -1.71 15.18
C PRO A 57 -13.20 -2.53 13.88
N PRO A 58 -12.10 -3.25 13.60
CA PRO A 58 -10.97 -3.49 14.50
C PRO A 58 -9.88 -2.43 14.42
N LEU A 59 -9.85 -1.58 13.40
CA LEU A 59 -8.75 -0.62 13.19
C LEU A 59 -8.63 0.42 14.30
N SER A 60 -9.76 0.87 14.88
CA SER A 60 -9.75 1.81 16.01
C SER A 60 -9.15 1.24 17.30
N THR A 61 -9.03 -0.08 17.42
CA THR A 61 -8.54 -0.76 18.62
C THR A 61 -7.22 -1.50 18.41
N ALA A 62 -6.84 -1.76 17.15
CA ALA A 62 -5.65 -2.55 16.81
C ALA A 62 -4.34 -1.75 16.82
N GLY A 63 -4.37 -0.44 17.07
CA GLY A 63 -3.18 0.42 16.94
C GLY A 63 -2.69 0.56 15.50
N TRP A 64 -3.59 0.37 14.54
CA TRP A 64 -3.29 0.43 13.11
C TRP A 64 -3.08 1.88 12.63
N SER A 65 -2.23 2.06 11.62
CA SER A 65 -1.95 3.35 11.00
C SER A 65 -2.22 3.35 9.50
N SER A 66 -2.91 4.37 8.98
CA SER A 66 -3.05 4.54 7.52
C SER A 66 -1.79 5.06 6.84
N CYS A 67 -0.87 5.69 7.57
CA CYS A 67 0.33 6.31 7.00
C CYS A 67 1.16 5.27 6.25
N GLY A 68 1.55 5.58 5.01
CA GLY A 68 2.23 4.66 4.11
C GLY A 68 1.32 3.75 3.28
N GLY A 69 0.04 3.63 3.60
CA GLY A 69 -0.93 2.92 2.76
C GLY A 69 -1.38 3.76 1.57
N SER A 70 -1.75 3.13 0.45
CA SER A 70 -2.30 3.81 -0.72
C SER A 70 -3.73 3.38 -1.06
N ILE A 71 -4.49 4.30 -1.65
CA ILE A 71 -5.79 4.02 -2.27
C ILE A 71 -5.61 3.88 -3.78
N THR A 72 -6.36 2.99 -4.42
CA THR A 72 -6.31 2.85 -5.88
C THR A 72 -6.79 4.11 -6.61
N SER A 73 -7.79 4.81 -6.07
CA SER A 73 -8.35 6.02 -6.68
C SER A 73 -9.04 6.88 -5.62
N VAL A 74 -9.39 8.12 -5.95
CA VAL A 74 -10.14 9.01 -5.03
C VAL A 74 -11.56 8.53 -4.73
N VAL A 75 -12.11 7.63 -5.55
CA VAL A 75 -13.42 7.00 -5.32
C VAL A 75 -13.30 5.64 -4.65
N ASN A 76 -12.09 5.18 -4.37
CA ASN A 76 -11.86 3.94 -3.65
C ASN A 76 -11.70 4.21 -2.15
N PRO A 77 -12.70 3.90 -1.30
CA PRO A 77 -12.76 4.38 0.07
C PRO A 77 -11.89 3.56 1.06
N HIS A 78 -11.00 2.71 0.58
CA HIS A 78 -10.17 1.80 1.38
C HIS A 78 -8.75 1.69 0.85
N ILE A 79 -7.83 1.38 1.76
CA ILE A 79 -6.41 1.23 1.46
C ILE A 79 -6.11 -0.20 1.00
N HIS A 80 -5.26 -0.30 -0.02
CA HIS A 80 -4.74 -1.56 -0.60
C HIS A 80 -3.22 -1.66 -0.48
N PRO A 81 -2.67 -2.89 -0.59
CA PRO A 81 -1.23 -3.12 -0.45
C PRO A 81 -0.40 -3.05 -1.73
N MET A 82 -1.00 -2.75 -2.89
CA MET A 82 -0.29 -2.89 -4.18
C MET A 82 0.98 -2.03 -4.25
N SER A 83 0.95 -0.82 -3.69
CA SER A 83 2.11 0.08 -3.68
C SER A 83 3.28 -0.41 -2.82
N SER A 84 3.07 -1.38 -1.93
CA SER A 84 4.17 -2.03 -1.23
C SER A 84 5.09 -2.78 -2.18
N SER A 85 4.58 -3.20 -3.33
CA SER A 85 5.33 -4.01 -4.30
C SER A 85 6.36 -3.23 -5.12
N VAL A 86 6.42 -1.89 -4.97
CA VAL A 86 7.40 -1.04 -5.67
C VAL A 86 8.49 -0.47 -4.75
N MET A 87 8.66 -1.06 -3.56
CA MET A 87 9.71 -0.64 -2.62
C MET A 87 11.12 -0.86 -3.18
N ASP A 88 11.33 -1.89 -3.99
CA ASP A 88 12.61 -2.15 -4.65
C ASP A 88 12.99 -1.01 -5.61
N GLU A 89 12.03 -0.48 -6.37
CA GLU A 89 12.27 0.66 -7.25
C GLU A 89 12.60 1.93 -6.48
N MET A 90 12.05 2.10 -5.27
CA MET A 90 12.41 3.21 -4.38
C MET A 90 13.85 3.06 -3.87
N VAL A 91 14.24 1.85 -3.45
CA VAL A 91 15.63 1.53 -3.05
C VAL A 91 16.59 1.76 -4.20
N TYR A 92 16.24 1.26 -5.39
CA TYR A 92 17.00 1.41 -6.63
C TYR A 92 17.27 2.88 -6.97
N PHE A 93 16.24 3.72 -6.85
CA PHE A 93 16.37 5.16 -7.07
C PHE A 93 17.28 5.80 -6.01
N LEU A 94 17.05 5.51 -4.73
CA LEU A 94 17.80 6.08 -3.61
C LEU A 94 19.28 5.64 -3.57
N SER A 95 19.62 4.53 -4.21
CA SER A 95 21.02 4.11 -4.34
C SER A 95 21.79 4.92 -5.41
N ARG A 96 21.10 5.76 -6.19
CA ARG A 96 21.66 6.55 -7.31
C ARG A 96 21.45 8.04 -7.15
N GLN A 97 20.36 8.44 -6.48
CA GLN A 97 19.97 9.83 -6.28
C GLN A 97 19.62 10.04 -4.81
N ASP A 98 20.03 11.17 -4.23
CA ASP A 98 19.60 11.52 -2.87
C ASP A 98 18.29 12.30 -2.91
N ASP A 99 17.26 11.74 -2.29
CA ASP A 99 15.93 12.35 -2.20
C ASP A 99 15.30 12.03 -0.84
N GLY A 100 15.30 13.02 0.05
CA GLY A 100 14.77 12.88 1.40
C GLY A 100 13.26 12.61 1.43
N TYR A 101 12.51 13.05 0.41
CA TYR A 101 11.08 12.80 0.34
C TYR A 101 10.81 11.34 0.00
N ILE A 102 11.46 10.79 -1.04
CA ILE A 102 11.35 9.36 -1.40
C ILE A 102 11.80 8.47 -0.24
N ARG A 103 12.88 8.83 0.46
CA ARG A 103 13.36 8.11 1.64
C ARG A 103 12.28 8.05 2.74
N SER A 104 11.65 9.17 3.05
CA SER A 104 10.53 9.20 4.01
C SER A 104 9.34 8.35 3.54
N ARG A 105 9.00 8.38 2.25
CA ARG A 105 7.92 7.54 1.70
C ARG A 105 8.24 6.06 1.73
N LEU A 106 9.51 5.67 1.59
CA LEU A 106 9.97 4.29 1.72
C LEU A 106 9.78 3.79 3.14
N GLU A 107 10.21 4.59 4.13
CA GLU A 107 10.01 4.27 5.54
C GLU A 107 8.53 4.12 5.91
N ASP A 108 7.69 5.06 5.46
CA ASP A 108 6.23 4.98 5.67
C ASP A 108 5.65 3.70 5.05
N THR A 109 6.04 3.38 3.81
CA THR A 109 5.55 2.19 3.10
C THR A 109 5.99 0.90 3.79
N LEU A 110 7.25 0.81 4.20
CA LEU A 110 7.80 -0.33 4.93
C LEU A 110 7.05 -0.58 6.24
N LEU A 111 6.89 0.47 7.06
CA LEU A 111 6.20 0.37 8.34
C LEU A 111 4.73 -0.02 8.14
N TRP A 112 4.08 0.53 7.11
CA TRP A 112 2.71 0.17 6.76
C TRP A 112 2.59 -1.30 6.32
N SER A 113 3.52 -1.77 5.48
CA SER A 113 3.58 -3.17 5.04
C SER A 113 3.74 -4.14 6.21
N CYS A 114 4.57 -3.82 7.19
CA CYS A 114 4.83 -4.67 8.35
C CYS A 114 3.60 -4.89 9.24
N GLN A 115 2.70 -3.92 9.36
CA GLN A 115 1.48 -4.08 10.17
C GLN A 115 0.37 -4.87 9.46
N CYS A 116 0.36 -4.95 8.13
CA CYS A 116 -0.81 -5.50 7.43
C CYS A 116 -1.07 -7.01 7.65
N HIS A 117 -0.01 -7.78 7.92
CA HIS A 117 -0.15 -9.21 8.19
C HIS A 117 -0.52 -9.46 9.64
N MET A 118 -1.53 -10.31 9.84
CA MET A 118 -1.96 -10.72 11.17
C MET A 118 -0.87 -11.57 11.83
N ILE A 119 -0.39 -11.15 13.00
CA ILE A 119 0.52 -11.90 13.87
C ILE A 119 -0.23 -12.86 14.81
N ALA A 120 -1.54 -12.67 14.96
CA ALA A 120 -2.45 -13.53 15.70
C ALA A 120 -3.76 -13.78 14.93
N ASP A 121 -4.45 -14.88 15.22
CA ASP A 121 -5.75 -15.16 14.60
C ASP A 121 -6.76 -14.05 14.92
N ARG A 122 -7.43 -13.55 13.87
CA ARG A 122 -8.46 -12.50 13.95
C ARG A 122 -7.98 -11.18 14.56
N GLU A 123 -6.70 -10.85 14.46
CA GLU A 123 -6.16 -9.56 14.92
C GLU A 123 -6.90 -8.37 14.30
N TYR A 124 -7.26 -8.49 13.01
CA TYR A 124 -8.11 -7.53 12.32
C TYR A 124 -9.57 -8.00 12.21
N GLY A 125 -10.10 -8.59 13.27
CA GLY A 125 -11.51 -8.99 13.41
C GLY A 125 -11.90 -10.27 12.65
N TYR A 126 -11.14 -10.64 11.62
CA TYR A 126 -11.39 -11.81 10.79
C TYR A 126 -10.08 -12.43 10.28
N GLY A 127 -10.10 -13.74 9.98
CA GLY A 127 -8.98 -14.45 9.36
C GLY A 127 -8.01 -15.13 10.34
N ARG A 128 -6.88 -15.61 9.81
CA ARG A 128 -5.86 -16.39 10.55
C ARG A 128 -4.51 -15.69 10.49
N LYS A 129 -3.64 -15.99 11.45
CA LYS A 129 -2.25 -15.58 11.45
C LYS A 129 -1.58 -15.84 10.09
N GLY A 130 -0.77 -14.88 9.63
CA GLY A 130 -0.05 -14.93 8.36
C GLY A 130 -0.86 -14.48 7.15
N TRP A 131 -2.14 -14.15 7.32
CA TRP A 131 -2.96 -13.53 6.29
C TRP A 131 -3.13 -12.03 6.55
N MET A 132 -3.60 -11.30 5.55
CA MET A 132 -4.05 -9.92 5.69
C MET A 132 -5.47 -9.76 5.16
N SER A 133 -6.18 -8.76 5.70
CA SER A 133 -7.41 -8.25 5.07
C SER A 133 -7.04 -7.53 3.78
N GLU A 134 -7.81 -7.75 2.72
CA GLU A 134 -7.60 -7.03 1.46
C GLU A 134 -7.96 -5.54 1.55
N ARG A 135 -8.91 -5.17 2.42
CA ARG A 135 -9.36 -3.77 2.62
C ARG A 135 -9.16 -3.29 4.03
N PHE A 136 -8.63 -2.08 4.14
CA PHE A 136 -8.60 -1.29 5.37
C PHE A 136 -9.41 -0.01 5.17
N CYS A 137 -10.59 0.08 5.80
CA CYS A 137 -11.58 1.12 5.55
C CYS A 137 -11.31 2.39 6.37
N HIS A 138 -10.22 3.09 6.06
CA HIS A 138 -9.73 4.28 6.80
C HIS A 138 -10.73 5.44 6.88
N SER A 139 -11.58 5.60 5.85
CA SER A 139 -12.53 6.71 5.74
C SER A 139 -13.87 6.43 6.43
N GLU A 140 -14.12 5.17 6.79
CA GLU A 140 -15.42 4.68 7.29
C GLU A 140 -16.60 4.90 6.30
N GLY A 141 -16.32 5.33 5.06
CA GLY A 141 -17.31 5.59 4.03
C GLY A 141 -17.86 4.34 3.35
N LEU A 142 -17.23 3.18 3.57
CA LEU A 142 -17.66 1.88 3.07
C LEU A 142 -17.40 0.78 4.10
N LEU A 143 -18.38 0.58 4.99
CA LEU A 143 -18.38 -0.46 6.02
C LEU A 143 -19.43 -1.53 5.67
N THR A 144 -19.08 -2.45 4.77
CA THR A 144 -20.00 -3.49 4.28
C THR A 144 -20.06 -4.71 5.20
N GLU A 145 -18.96 -5.01 5.90
CA GLU A 145 -18.88 -6.19 6.77
C GLU A 145 -19.48 -5.93 8.15
N ARG A 146 -20.07 -6.99 8.69
CA ARG A 146 -20.70 -6.97 10.02
C ARG A 146 -20.34 -8.23 10.80
N TYR A 147 -20.06 -8.06 12.08
CA TYR A 147 -19.92 -9.16 13.03
C TYR A 147 -21.27 -9.85 13.28
N PRO A 148 -21.31 -11.05 13.92
CA PRO A 148 -22.55 -11.76 14.21
C PRO A 148 -23.58 -10.97 15.03
N ASP A 149 -23.14 -9.99 15.82
CA ASP A 149 -24.00 -9.09 16.59
C ASP A 149 -24.54 -7.88 15.78
N GLY A 150 -24.19 -7.80 14.50
CA GLY A 150 -24.60 -6.75 13.57
C GLY A 150 -23.75 -5.49 13.60
N THR A 151 -22.76 -5.39 14.49
CA THR A 151 -21.85 -4.24 14.54
C THR A 151 -20.93 -4.22 13.31
N PRO A 152 -20.59 -3.03 12.76
CA PRO A 152 -19.78 -2.94 11.56
C PRO A 152 -18.31 -3.25 11.82
N ALA A 153 -17.61 -3.74 10.80
CA ALA A 153 -16.15 -3.90 10.80
C ALA A 153 -15.48 -2.90 9.87
N SER A 154 -14.36 -2.31 10.29
CA SER A 154 -13.50 -1.41 9.49
C SER A 154 -12.48 -2.14 8.61
N THR A 155 -12.64 -3.45 8.46
CA THR A 155 -11.87 -4.31 7.56
C THR A 155 -12.80 -5.22 6.78
N TRP A 156 -12.31 -5.73 5.65
CA TRP A 156 -13.05 -6.71 4.85
C TRP A 156 -12.81 -8.13 5.34
N PHE A 157 -13.84 -8.98 5.27
CA PHE A 157 -13.77 -10.40 5.66
C PHE A 157 -13.36 -11.26 4.48
N ALA A 158 -12.36 -10.80 3.73
CA ALA A 158 -11.79 -11.49 2.59
C ALA A 158 -10.26 -11.46 2.69
N LEU A 159 -9.66 -12.64 2.55
CA LEU A 159 -8.22 -12.82 2.54
C LEU A 159 -7.81 -13.11 1.10
N MET A 160 -7.01 -12.22 0.51
CA MET A 160 -6.58 -12.38 -0.87
C MET A 160 -5.09 -12.68 -0.95
N PRO A 161 -4.68 -13.80 -1.58
CA PRO A 161 -3.26 -14.14 -1.72
C PRO A 161 -2.44 -13.08 -2.45
N TRP A 162 -3.02 -12.41 -3.44
CA TRP A 162 -2.31 -11.35 -4.17
C TRP A 162 -1.96 -10.16 -3.27
N ALA A 163 -2.83 -9.82 -2.32
CA ALA A 163 -2.62 -8.73 -1.37
C ALA A 163 -1.42 -9.04 -0.47
N CYS A 164 -1.37 -10.27 0.05
CA CYS A 164 -0.21 -10.76 0.80
C CYS A 164 1.05 -10.75 -0.08
N GLY A 165 0.93 -11.20 -1.32
CA GLY A 165 2.00 -11.24 -2.32
C GLY A 165 2.63 -9.87 -2.58
N SER A 166 1.82 -8.82 -2.77
CA SER A 166 2.33 -7.46 -2.99
C SER A 166 3.18 -6.94 -1.82
N ILE A 167 2.79 -7.27 -0.59
CA ILE A 167 3.56 -6.91 0.61
C ILE A 167 4.86 -7.72 0.68
N LEU A 168 4.76 -9.04 0.51
CA LEU A 168 5.91 -9.92 0.60
C LEU A 168 6.94 -9.61 -0.48
N GLU A 169 6.49 -9.30 -1.70
CA GLU A 169 7.37 -8.89 -2.81
C GLU A 169 8.24 -7.70 -2.41
N GLY A 170 7.65 -6.63 -1.88
CA GLY A 170 8.43 -5.47 -1.45
C GLY A 170 9.28 -5.73 -0.20
N LEU A 171 8.78 -6.52 0.76
CA LEU A 171 9.51 -6.77 2.02
C LEU A 171 10.67 -7.77 1.87
N THR A 172 10.68 -8.58 0.80
CA THR A 172 11.67 -9.64 0.60
C THR A 172 12.59 -9.38 -0.61
N GLY A 173 12.47 -8.20 -1.23
CA GLY A 173 13.31 -7.74 -2.33
C GLY A 173 14.62 -7.08 -1.88
N GLU A 174 15.00 -5.98 -2.52
CA GLU A 174 16.23 -5.22 -2.24
C GLU A 174 16.26 -4.61 -0.82
N LEU A 175 15.10 -4.52 -0.15
CA LEU A 175 14.97 -4.14 1.26
C LEU A 175 15.42 -5.23 2.26
N TRP A 176 15.56 -6.49 1.82
CA TRP A 176 15.91 -7.63 2.68
C TRP A 176 17.33 -8.17 2.36
N PRO A 177 18.38 -7.57 2.96
CA PRO A 177 19.77 -7.97 2.72
C PRO A 177 20.16 -9.32 3.34
#